data_AF-A0A951R9M7-F1
#
_entry.id   AF-A0A951R9M7-F1
#
_cell.length_a   1.000
_cell.length_b   1.000
_cell.length_c   1.000
_cell.angle_alpha   90.00
_cell.angle_beta   90.00
_cell.angle_gamma   90.00
#
_symmetry.space_group_name_H-M   'P 1'
#
loop_
_entity.id
_entity.type
_entity.pdbx_description
1 polymer ?
#
loop_
_entity_poly.entity_id
_entity_poly.type
_entity_poly.pdbx_seq_one_letter_code
_entity_poly.pdbx_strand_id
1 'polypeptide(L)'
;GVPVEVVIDKVHSLEEINPMLGHRGCRLGNTYPEITEMQTRAIIEAALNCKEKGIVAIPEIMVPLIGTKAEYVMQEKIIRETAETIFEEKADRVEYLVGTMIEIPRAALTAGKVAESAEFFSFGTNDLTQMTFGYSRDDAGKFLPVYLEKQLLKDDPFQKIDQEGVGELIEIGTKRGRATRPDLKIGICGEHGGEPSSVKFCHKVGMNYVSCSPFRVPIARLAAAQAAIEEK
;
A
#
# COMPACT_ATOMS: atom_id res chain seq x y z
N GLY A 1 30.91 16.11 -18.96
CA GLY A 1 30.20 15.69 -17.73
C GLY A 1 29.41 16.87 -17.19
N VAL A 2 28.47 16.63 -16.28
CA VAL A 2 27.76 17.70 -15.56
C VAL A 2 28.71 18.29 -14.48
N PRO A 3 28.74 19.62 -14.25
CA PRO A 3 29.56 20.23 -13.19
C PRO A 3 29.19 19.72 -11.79
N VAL A 4 30.17 19.63 -10.89
CA VAL A 4 29.97 19.11 -9.51
C VAL A 4 29.01 20.00 -8.73
N GLU A 5 29.10 21.31 -8.93
CA GLU A 5 28.25 22.31 -8.27
C GLU A 5 26.77 22.08 -8.61
N VAL A 6 26.46 21.78 -9.87
CA VAL A 6 25.09 21.46 -10.31
C VAL A 6 24.55 20.21 -9.62
N VAL A 7 25.41 19.21 -9.38
CA VAL A 7 25.02 17.99 -8.64
C VAL A 7 24.75 18.31 -7.17
N ILE A 8 25.62 19.09 -6.52
CA ILE A 8 25.47 19.51 -5.11
C ILE A 8 24.19 20.32 -4.93
N ASP A 9 23.95 21.31 -5.80
CA ASP A 9 22.75 22.14 -5.75
C ASP A 9 21.49 21.29 -5.88
N LYS A 10 21.51 20.28 -6.76
CA LYS A 10 20.39 19.36 -6.91
C LYS A 10 20.18 18.52 -5.65
N VAL A 11 21.24 17.99 -5.03
CA VAL A 11 21.16 17.24 -3.77
C VAL A 11 20.53 18.10 -2.67
N HIS A 12 21.04 19.31 -2.45
CA HIS A 12 20.49 20.21 -1.42
C HIS A 12 19.03 20.60 -1.72
N SER A 13 18.67 20.80 -2.99
CA SER A 13 17.29 21.14 -3.36
C SER A 13 16.28 20.00 -3.12
N LEU A 14 16.76 18.76 -3.05
CA LEU A 14 15.94 17.56 -2.79
C LEU A 14 16.00 17.11 -1.33
N GLU A 15 16.82 17.75 -0.50
CA GLU A 15 16.94 17.43 0.92
C GLU A 15 15.66 17.83 1.66
N GLU A 16 15.16 16.91 2.49
CA GLU A 16 13.93 17.10 3.26
C GLU A 16 14.20 16.88 4.74
N ILE A 17 13.57 17.69 5.60
CA ILE A 17 13.71 17.56 7.05
C ILE A 17 13.11 16.23 7.54
N ASN A 18 11.96 15.82 6.97
CA ASN A 18 11.28 14.57 7.32
C ASN A 18 10.93 13.77 6.05
N PRO A 19 11.88 13.00 5.47
CA PRO A 19 11.69 12.32 4.19
C PRO A 19 10.54 11.30 4.17
N MET A 20 10.18 10.73 5.33
CA MET A 20 9.03 9.84 5.47
C MET A 20 7.70 10.53 5.07
N LEU A 21 7.60 11.84 5.27
CA LEU A 21 6.42 12.67 5.00
C LEU A 21 6.54 13.55 3.75
N GLY A 22 7.63 13.38 2.99
CA GLY A 22 8.04 14.32 1.94
C GLY A 22 7.45 14.09 0.55
N HIS A 23 8.22 14.48 -0.46
CA HIS A 23 7.87 14.44 -1.89
C HIS A 23 8.11 13.04 -2.48
N ARG A 24 7.21 12.12 -2.14
CA ARG A 24 7.28 10.70 -2.55
C ARG A 24 5.90 10.13 -2.88
N GLY A 25 5.88 8.88 -3.34
CA GLY A 25 4.65 8.15 -3.70
C GLY A 25 3.83 8.89 -4.75
N CYS A 26 2.50 8.94 -4.58
CA CYS A 26 1.63 9.64 -5.54
C CYS A 26 1.97 11.11 -5.73
N ARG A 27 2.56 11.78 -4.74
CA ARG A 27 2.93 13.21 -4.84
C ARG A 27 4.04 13.41 -5.87
N LEU A 28 4.99 12.48 -5.92
CA LEU A 28 6.06 12.49 -6.92
C LEU A 28 5.50 12.20 -8.31
N GLY A 29 4.64 11.18 -8.44
CA GLY A 29 3.96 10.89 -9.70
C GLY A 29 3.02 12.00 -10.17
N ASN A 30 2.46 12.82 -9.27
CA ASN A 30 1.61 13.96 -9.63
C ASN A 30 2.42 15.14 -10.17
N THR A 31 3.67 15.31 -9.74
CA THR A 31 4.56 16.37 -10.23
C THR A 31 5.41 15.93 -11.43
N TYR A 32 5.74 14.63 -11.50
CA TYR A 32 6.55 14.00 -12.54
C TYR A 32 5.78 12.79 -13.11
N PRO A 33 4.70 13.02 -13.88
CA PRO A 33 3.85 11.96 -14.41
C PRO A 33 4.59 10.95 -15.29
N GLU A 34 5.69 11.36 -15.93
CA GLU A 34 6.53 10.51 -16.78
C GLU A 34 7.08 9.28 -16.03
N ILE A 35 7.20 9.34 -14.70
CA ILE A 35 7.60 8.20 -13.88
C ILE A 35 6.50 7.14 -13.86
N THR A 36 5.26 7.56 -13.63
CA THR A 36 4.09 6.66 -13.60
C THR A 36 3.80 6.10 -14.99
N GLU A 37 3.95 6.92 -16.04
CA GLU A 37 3.85 6.48 -17.44
C GLU A 37 4.87 5.39 -17.76
N MET A 38 6.15 5.64 -17.44
CA MET A 38 7.23 4.68 -17.67
C MET A 38 7.01 3.36 -16.92
N GLN A 39 6.63 3.42 -15.64
CA GLN A 39 6.35 2.23 -14.83
C GLN A 39 5.14 1.45 -15.37
N THR A 40 4.07 2.15 -15.75
CA THR A 40 2.89 1.52 -16.36
C THR A 40 3.25 0.82 -17.65
N ARG A 41 4.05 1.47 -18.52
CA ARG A 41 4.51 0.87 -19.76
C ARG A 41 5.30 -0.39 -19.53
N ALA A 42 6.27 -0.36 -18.60
CA ALA A 42 7.05 -1.53 -18.25
C ALA A 42 6.18 -2.70 -17.78
N ILE A 43 5.17 -2.45 -16.93
CA ILE A 43 4.28 -3.48 -16.39
C ILE A 43 3.39 -4.08 -17.50
N ILE A 44 2.74 -3.24 -18.30
CA ILE A 44 1.78 -3.68 -19.32
C ILE A 44 2.47 -4.40 -20.47
N GLU A 45 3.60 -3.88 -20.96
CA GLU A 45 4.38 -4.55 -22.01
C GLU A 45 4.92 -5.90 -21.51
N ALA A 46 5.37 -5.99 -20.25
CA ALA A 46 5.80 -7.27 -19.68
C ALA A 46 4.63 -8.28 -19.60
N ALA A 47 3.43 -7.84 -19.24
CA ALA A 47 2.25 -8.69 -19.20
C ALA A 47 1.83 -9.19 -20.60
N LEU A 48 1.90 -8.32 -21.62
CA LEU A 48 1.70 -8.71 -23.02
C LEU A 48 2.73 -9.74 -23.48
N ASN A 49 4.02 -9.53 -23.16
CA ASN A 49 5.08 -10.50 -23.47
C ASN A 49 4.88 -11.86 -22.77
N CYS A 50 4.31 -11.87 -21.56
CA CYS A 50 3.91 -13.10 -20.88
C CYS A 50 2.76 -13.80 -21.62
N LYS A 51 1.75 -13.05 -22.05
CA LYS A 51 0.61 -13.56 -22.81
C LYS A 51 1.05 -14.20 -24.14
N GLU A 52 1.98 -13.58 -24.86
CA GLU A 52 2.58 -14.16 -26.08
C GLU A 52 3.23 -15.53 -25.84
N LYS A 53 3.76 -15.75 -24.63
CA LYS A 53 4.35 -17.03 -24.20
C LYS A 53 3.31 -18.01 -23.62
N GLY A 54 2.02 -17.67 -23.67
CA GLY A 54 0.94 -18.47 -23.09
C GLY A 54 0.86 -18.41 -21.56
N ILE A 55 1.49 -17.42 -20.92
CA ILE A 55 1.45 -17.21 -19.47
C ILE A 55 0.34 -16.20 -19.15
N VAL A 56 -0.62 -16.61 -18.30
CA VAL A 56 -1.68 -15.71 -17.82
C VAL A 56 -1.12 -14.84 -16.69
N ALA A 57 -0.89 -13.56 -16.99
CA ALA A 57 -0.49 -12.55 -16.01
C ALA A 57 -1.60 -11.49 -15.90
N ILE A 58 -2.06 -11.22 -14.68
CA ILE A 58 -3.09 -10.20 -14.38
C ILE A 58 -2.45 -9.17 -13.45
N PRO A 59 -1.90 -8.05 -13.97
CA PRO A 59 -1.24 -7.05 -13.15
C PRO A 59 -2.22 -6.31 -12.23
N GLU A 60 -1.78 -6.04 -11.00
CA GLU A 60 -2.46 -5.14 -10.07
C GLU A 60 -1.52 -3.94 -9.82
N ILE A 61 -1.85 -2.78 -10.40
CA ILE A 61 -1.05 -1.56 -10.30
C ILE A 61 -1.56 -0.75 -9.11
N MET A 62 -0.70 -0.52 -8.12
CA MET A 62 -1.08 0.11 -6.86
C MET A 62 -0.42 1.48 -6.68
N VAL A 63 -1.24 2.50 -6.43
CA VAL A 63 -0.77 3.87 -6.14
C VAL A 63 -0.46 4.00 -4.64
N PRO A 64 0.76 4.42 -4.23
CA PRO A 64 1.12 4.59 -2.82
C PRO A 64 0.83 6.02 -2.30
N LEU A 65 0.73 6.15 -0.98
CA LEU A 65 0.69 7.39 -0.20
C LEU A 65 -0.42 8.39 -0.56
N ILE A 66 -1.53 7.91 -1.13
CA ILE A 66 -2.68 8.79 -1.37
C ILE A 66 -3.26 9.26 -0.03
N GLY A 67 -3.68 10.53 0.03
CA GLY A 67 -4.46 11.07 1.15
C GLY A 67 -5.88 11.45 0.73
N THR A 68 -6.12 11.65 -0.57
CA THR A 68 -7.35 12.14 -1.17
C THR A 68 -7.75 11.32 -2.40
N LYS A 69 -9.05 11.32 -2.73
CA LYS A 69 -9.56 10.77 -4.00
C LYS A 69 -8.91 11.45 -5.21
N ALA A 70 -8.71 12.76 -5.16
CA ALA A 70 -8.16 13.53 -6.28
C ALA A 70 -6.72 13.12 -6.63
N GLU A 71 -5.87 12.92 -5.62
CA GLU A 71 -4.52 12.40 -5.82
C GLU A 71 -4.55 11.01 -6.47
N TYR A 72 -5.44 10.13 -6.01
CA TYR A 72 -5.60 8.79 -6.59
C TYR A 72 -6.06 8.85 -8.05
N VAL A 73 -7.14 9.60 -8.34
CA VAL A 73 -7.75 9.70 -9.68
C VAL A 73 -6.77 10.28 -10.70
N MET A 74 -5.91 11.23 -10.31
CA MET A 74 -4.88 11.75 -11.20
C MET A 74 -3.90 10.66 -11.64
N GLN A 75 -3.42 9.84 -10.70
CA GLN A 75 -2.53 8.72 -11.00
C GLN A 75 -3.23 7.62 -11.79
N GLU A 76 -4.46 7.26 -11.40
CA GLU A 76 -5.26 6.28 -12.14
C GLU A 76 -5.46 6.69 -13.59
N LYS A 77 -5.75 7.98 -13.84
CA LYS A 77 -5.91 8.50 -15.21
C LYS A 77 -4.63 8.29 -16.03
N ILE A 78 -3.46 8.66 -15.49
CA ILE A 78 -2.16 8.48 -16.16
C ILE A 78 -1.92 7.01 -16.49
N ILE A 79 -2.18 6.12 -15.53
CA ILE A 79 -2.02 4.66 -15.70
C ILE A 79 -2.94 4.16 -16.83
N ARG A 80 -4.22 4.53 -16.81
CA ARG A 80 -5.19 4.05 -17.80
C ARG A 80 -4.90 4.60 -19.20
N GLU A 81 -4.61 5.89 -19.34
CA GLU A 81 -4.26 6.50 -20.64
C GLU A 81 -2.98 5.88 -21.24
N THR A 82 -1.97 5.62 -20.40
CA THR A 82 -0.74 4.95 -20.82
C THR A 82 -1.01 3.52 -21.28
N ALA A 83 -1.81 2.76 -20.53
CA ALA A 83 -2.18 1.39 -20.87
C ALA A 83 -2.94 1.32 -22.21
N GLU A 84 -3.93 2.19 -22.43
CA GLU A 84 -4.67 2.25 -23.71
C GLU A 84 -3.75 2.55 -24.88
N THR A 85 -2.82 3.51 -24.72
CA THR A 85 -1.82 3.83 -25.75
C THR A 85 -1.01 2.60 -26.15
N ILE A 86 -0.55 1.81 -25.17
CA ILE A 86 0.22 0.58 -25.44
C ILE A 86 -0.64 -0.48 -26.12
N PHE A 87 -1.89 -0.61 -25.71
CA PHE A 87 -2.82 -1.57 -26.33
C PHE A 87 -3.09 -1.24 -27.80
N GLU A 88 -3.19 0.03 -28.14
CA GLU A 88 -3.30 0.49 -29.53
C GLU A 88 -2.01 0.21 -30.31
N GLU A 89 -0.84 0.55 -29.75
CA GLU A 89 0.47 0.32 -30.38
C GLU A 89 0.75 -1.18 -30.64
N LYS A 90 0.32 -2.05 -29.72
CA LYS A 90 0.57 -3.50 -29.78
C LYS A 90 -0.56 -4.28 -30.46
N ALA A 91 -1.71 -3.65 -30.70
CA ALA A 91 -2.93 -4.28 -31.17
C ALA A 91 -3.34 -5.51 -30.34
N ASP A 92 -3.06 -5.50 -29.03
CA ASP A 92 -3.41 -6.55 -28.08
C ASP A 92 -3.67 -5.97 -26.68
N ARG A 93 -4.40 -6.70 -25.83
CA ARG A 93 -4.81 -6.28 -24.49
C ARG A 93 -4.58 -7.35 -23.44
N VAL A 94 -4.33 -6.91 -22.21
CA VAL A 94 -4.34 -7.73 -21.00
C VAL A 94 -5.29 -7.13 -19.98
N GLU A 95 -5.90 -7.99 -19.15
CA GLU A 95 -6.65 -7.55 -17.98
C GLU A 95 -5.68 -7.07 -16.91
N TYR A 96 -6.02 -5.97 -16.24
CA TYR A 96 -5.28 -5.42 -15.12
C TYR A 96 -6.23 -4.63 -14.20
N LEU A 97 -5.82 -4.44 -12.95
CA LEU A 97 -6.55 -3.63 -11.97
C LEU A 97 -5.71 -2.44 -11.53
N VAL A 98 -6.36 -1.33 -11.21
CA VAL A 98 -5.74 -0.17 -10.56
C VAL A 98 -6.35 0.00 -9.18
N GLY A 99 -5.49 0.00 -8.16
CA GLY A 99 -5.89 0.14 -6.76
C GLY A 99 -4.94 1.04 -6.01
N THR A 100 -5.08 1.07 -4.70
CA THR A 100 -4.27 1.98 -3.87
C THR A 100 -3.85 1.35 -2.57
N MET A 101 -2.72 1.83 -2.06
CA MET A 101 -2.35 1.60 -0.67
C MET A 101 -3.20 2.49 0.24
N ILE A 102 -3.67 1.94 1.37
CA ILE A 102 -4.30 2.68 2.47
C ILE A 102 -3.30 2.71 3.62
N GLU A 103 -2.49 3.77 3.63
CA GLU A 103 -1.36 3.93 4.55
C GLU A 103 -1.25 5.35 5.14
N ILE A 104 -2.12 6.25 4.71
CA ILE A 104 -2.32 7.57 5.32
C ILE A 104 -3.64 7.52 6.11
N PRO A 105 -3.69 7.97 7.38
CA PRO A 105 -4.91 7.95 8.18
C PRO A 105 -6.11 8.62 7.49
N ARG A 106 -5.86 9.72 6.75
CA ARG A 106 -6.88 10.40 5.94
C ARG A 106 -7.49 9.50 4.85
N ALA A 107 -6.68 8.62 4.24
CA ALA A 107 -7.17 7.66 3.24
C ALA A 107 -8.15 6.67 3.86
N ALA A 108 -7.83 6.11 5.04
CA ALA A 108 -8.73 5.24 5.78
C ALA A 108 -10.04 5.95 6.15
N LEU A 109 -9.94 7.18 6.68
CA LEU A 109 -11.10 8.01 7.03
C LEU A 109 -11.94 8.39 5.80
N THR A 110 -11.37 8.47 4.61
CA THR A 110 -12.11 8.86 3.39
C THR A 110 -12.27 7.71 2.39
N ALA A 111 -12.06 6.47 2.84
CA ALA A 111 -11.94 5.28 1.99
C ALA A 111 -13.15 5.05 1.09
N GLY A 112 -14.36 5.40 1.53
CA GLY A 112 -15.55 5.31 0.67
C GLY A 112 -15.41 6.14 -0.61
N LYS A 113 -14.92 7.38 -0.51
CA LYS A 113 -14.70 8.24 -1.69
C LYS A 113 -13.62 7.68 -2.61
N VAL A 114 -12.58 7.07 -2.03
CA VAL A 114 -11.48 6.47 -2.80
C VAL A 114 -11.96 5.21 -3.54
N ALA A 115 -12.81 4.40 -2.90
CA ALA A 115 -13.39 3.18 -3.45
C ALA A 115 -14.38 3.40 -4.61
N GLU A 116 -14.86 4.63 -4.82
CA GLU A 116 -15.63 5.00 -6.03
C GLU A 116 -14.83 4.72 -7.31
N SER A 117 -13.50 4.70 -7.22
CA SER A 117 -12.61 4.52 -8.37
C SER A 117 -11.68 3.32 -8.18
N ALA A 118 -11.02 3.22 -7.01
CA ALA A 118 -10.08 2.14 -6.73
C ALA A 118 -10.73 0.73 -6.76
N GLU A 119 -10.05 -0.20 -7.43
CA GLU A 119 -10.54 -1.57 -7.65
C GLU A 119 -10.09 -2.54 -6.54
N PHE A 120 -9.04 -2.17 -5.79
CA PHE A 120 -8.60 -2.88 -4.60
C PHE A 120 -7.91 -1.92 -3.61
N PHE A 121 -7.87 -2.33 -2.34
CA PHE A 121 -7.05 -1.70 -1.29
C PHE A 121 -6.00 -2.67 -0.77
N SER A 122 -4.80 -2.15 -0.50
CA SER A 122 -3.80 -2.81 0.33
C SER A 122 -3.47 -1.93 1.52
N PHE A 123 -3.66 -2.40 2.75
CA PHE A 123 -3.24 -1.66 3.93
C PHE A 123 -1.72 -1.72 4.08
N GLY A 124 -1.07 -0.57 3.92
CA GLY A 124 0.35 -0.36 4.19
C GLY A 124 0.54 -0.05 5.66
N THR A 125 0.44 -1.09 6.49
CA THR A 125 0.33 -0.90 7.95
C THR A 125 1.60 -0.39 8.61
N ASN A 126 2.77 -0.53 7.98
CA ASN A 126 3.98 0.09 8.50
C ASN A 126 3.84 1.61 8.53
N ASP A 127 3.54 2.23 7.39
CA ASP A 127 3.34 3.67 7.29
C ASP A 127 2.07 4.14 8.01
N LEU A 128 0.99 3.35 7.98
CA LEU A 128 -0.21 3.66 8.75
C LEU A 128 0.07 3.71 10.26
N THR A 129 0.85 2.75 10.80
CA THR A 129 1.29 2.77 12.21
C THR A 129 2.15 3.99 12.49
N GLN A 130 3.13 4.31 11.64
CA GLN A 130 3.99 5.49 11.82
C GLN A 130 3.15 6.77 11.95
N MET A 131 2.19 6.96 11.04
CA MET A 131 1.33 8.15 11.02
C MET A 131 0.33 8.20 12.17
N THR A 132 -0.17 7.04 12.61
CA THR A 132 -1.20 6.95 13.67
C THR A 132 -0.58 7.19 15.05
N PHE A 133 0.60 6.61 15.31
CA PHE A 133 1.33 6.83 16.55
C PHE A 133 2.15 8.12 16.56
N GLY A 134 2.48 8.66 15.38
CA GLY A 134 3.50 9.71 15.25
C GLY A 134 4.91 9.19 15.52
N TYR A 135 5.17 7.91 15.23
CA TYR A 135 6.46 7.26 15.47
C TYR A 135 7.22 7.08 14.15
N SER A 136 8.40 7.68 14.05
CA SER A 136 9.38 7.30 13.03
C SER A 136 9.94 5.92 13.38
N ARG A 137 9.78 4.93 12.49
CA ARG A 137 10.28 3.57 12.72
C ARG A 137 11.79 3.55 12.95
N ASP A 138 12.52 4.39 12.23
CA ASP A 138 13.97 4.48 12.31
C ASP A 138 14.45 5.13 13.63
N ASP A 139 13.60 5.93 14.28
CA ASP A 139 13.92 6.61 15.54
C ASP A 139 13.30 5.95 16.78
N ALA A 140 12.25 5.15 16.60
CA ALA A 140 11.48 4.55 17.68
C ALA A 140 12.33 3.68 18.62
N GLY A 141 13.39 3.04 18.10
CA GLY A 141 14.32 2.24 18.90
C GLY A 141 14.96 2.98 20.07
N LYS A 142 14.99 4.32 20.05
CA LYS A 142 15.53 5.16 21.14
C LYS A 142 14.67 5.17 22.40
N PHE A 143 13.36 4.93 22.28
CA PHE A 143 12.43 5.02 23.43
C PHE A 143 11.50 3.79 23.57
N LEU A 144 11.25 3.05 22.49
CA LEU A 144 10.30 1.94 22.48
C LEU A 144 10.62 0.85 23.51
N PRO A 145 11.90 0.45 23.76
CA PRO A 145 12.22 -0.50 24.81
C PRO A 145 11.77 -0.04 26.21
N VAL A 146 11.88 1.25 26.51
CA VAL A 146 11.43 1.83 27.79
C VAL A 146 9.90 1.81 27.90
N TYR A 147 9.20 2.03 26.78
CA TYR A 147 7.72 1.95 26.75
C TYR A 147 7.23 0.54 27.04
N LEU A 148 7.90 -0.48 26.51
CA LEU A 148 7.59 -1.89 26.77
C LEU A 148 7.94 -2.29 28.21
N GLU A 149 9.11 -1.90 28.71
CA GLU A 149 9.53 -2.18 30.10
C GLU A 149 8.56 -1.56 31.11
N LYS A 150 8.12 -0.32 30.86
CA LYS A 150 7.14 0.39 31.69
C LYS A 150 5.69 0.01 31.43
N GLN A 151 5.44 -0.94 30.52
CA GLN A 151 4.10 -1.39 30.13
C GLN A 151 3.19 -0.23 29.65
N LEU A 152 3.78 0.81 29.06
CA LEU A 152 3.03 1.86 28.37
C LEU A 152 2.45 1.34 27.04
N LEU A 153 3.14 0.37 26.44
CA LEU A 153 2.66 -0.43 25.32
C LEU A 153 2.76 -1.91 25.69
N LYS A 154 1.77 -2.69 25.25
CA LYS A 154 1.74 -4.15 25.46
C LYS A 154 2.71 -4.87 24.52
N ASP A 155 2.79 -4.40 23.29
CA ASP A 155 3.56 -4.99 22.20
C ASP A 155 4.22 -3.87 21.36
N ASP A 156 5.26 -4.20 20.59
CA ASP A 156 5.83 -3.31 19.57
C ASP A 156 4.81 -3.13 18.42
N PRO A 157 4.28 -1.92 18.20
CA PRO A 157 3.22 -1.68 17.21
C PRO A 157 3.69 -1.83 15.76
N PHE A 158 5.00 -1.99 15.50
CA PHE A 158 5.57 -2.30 14.19
C PHE A 158 5.73 -3.80 13.94
N GLN A 159 5.58 -4.62 14.97
CA GLN A 159 5.61 -6.09 14.86
C GLN A 159 4.21 -6.68 14.87
N LYS A 160 3.33 -6.12 15.70
CA LYS A 160 1.94 -6.54 15.89
C LYS A 160 1.02 -5.33 15.73
N ILE A 161 -0.06 -5.49 14.98
CA ILE A 161 -1.04 -4.43 14.78
C ILE A 161 -1.58 -3.99 16.14
N ASP A 162 -1.46 -2.70 16.41
CA ASP A 162 -2.25 -2.03 17.43
C ASP A 162 -3.73 -2.06 17.01
N GLN A 163 -4.49 -2.99 17.60
CA GLN A 163 -5.91 -3.16 17.26
C GLN A 163 -6.78 -2.04 17.83
N GLU A 164 -6.32 -1.32 18.86
CA GLU A 164 -7.12 -0.27 19.53
C GLU A 164 -7.07 1.06 18.77
N GLY A 165 -5.96 1.41 18.10
CA GLY A 165 -5.82 2.63 17.29
C GLY A 165 -5.71 2.34 15.79
N VAL A 166 -4.62 1.73 15.35
CA VAL A 166 -4.38 1.43 13.92
C VAL A 166 -5.46 0.50 13.37
N GLY A 167 -5.89 -0.48 14.17
CA GLY A 167 -6.99 -1.39 13.85
C GLY A 167 -8.31 -0.68 13.57
N GLU A 168 -8.63 0.39 14.32
CA GLU A 168 -9.85 1.18 14.10
C GLU A 168 -9.82 1.86 12.72
N LEU A 169 -8.67 2.39 12.30
CA LEU A 169 -8.51 2.94 10.95
C LEU A 169 -8.67 1.86 9.87
N ILE A 170 -8.14 0.66 10.11
CA ILE A 170 -8.29 -0.48 9.18
C ILE A 170 -9.76 -0.88 9.05
N GLU A 171 -10.49 -0.97 10.16
CA GLU A 171 -11.93 -1.28 10.18
C GLU A 171 -12.75 -0.20 9.46
N ILE A 172 -12.51 1.08 9.77
CA ILE A 172 -13.17 2.21 9.11
C ILE A 172 -12.91 2.18 7.60
N GLY A 173 -11.65 2.01 7.20
CA GLY A 173 -11.25 1.96 5.81
C GLY A 173 -11.92 0.81 5.05
N THR A 174 -11.91 -0.38 5.64
CA THR A 174 -12.52 -1.59 5.07
C THR A 174 -14.03 -1.43 4.92
N LYS A 175 -14.71 -1.00 5.99
CA LYS A 175 -16.17 -0.82 6.00
C LYS A 175 -16.61 0.26 5.03
N ARG A 176 -15.96 1.43 5.02
CA ARG A 176 -16.32 2.53 4.11
C ARG A 176 -16.02 2.19 2.66
N GLY A 177 -14.89 1.53 2.39
CA GLY A 177 -14.55 1.05 1.05
C GLY A 177 -15.62 0.11 0.51
N ARG A 178 -15.97 -0.95 1.27
CA ARG A 178 -16.99 -1.91 0.86
C ARG A 178 -18.42 -1.37 0.83
N ALA A 179 -18.73 -0.35 1.63
CA ALA A 179 -20.01 0.35 1.52
C ALA A 179 -20.18 1.03 0.15
N THR A 180 -19.07 1.40 -0.50
CA THR A 180 -19.08 2.03 -1.83
C THR A 180 -18.92 1.01 -2.95
N ARG A 181 -18.03 0.03 -2.77
CA ARG A 181 -17.77 -1.08 -3.72
C ARG A 181 -17.86 -2.42 -2.97
N PRO A 182 -19.01 -3.10 -2.97
CA PRO A 182 -19.23 -4.32 -2.14
C PRO A 182 -18.24 -5.46 -2.39
N ASP A 183 -17.75 -5.59 -3.62
CA ASP A 183 -16.79 -6.59 -4.08
C ASP A 183 -15.32 -6.10 -4.01
N LEU A 184 -15.06 -4.96 -3.38
CA LEU A 184 -13.72 -4.39 -3.23
C LEU A 184 -12.78 -5.42 -2.58
N LYS A 185 -11.75 -5.83 -3.33
CA LYS A 185 -10.67 -6.67 -2.84
C LYS A 185 -9.82 -5.86 -1.87
N ILE A 186 -9.64 -6.35 -0.66
CA ILE A 186 -8.90 -5.69 0.41
C ILE A 186 -7.89 -6.67 0.97
N GLY A 187 -6.64 -6.25 1.08
CA GLY A 187 -5.63 -7.00 1.83
C GLY A 187 -4.72 -6.10 2.62
N ILE A 188 -3.67 -6.71 3.16
CA ILE A 188 -2.63 -6.06 3.94
C ILE A 188 -1.26 -6.48 3.41
N CYS A 189 -0.30 -5.56 3.43
CA CYS A 189 1.10 -5.85 3.14
C CYS A 189 2.01 -5.34 4.26
N GLY A 190 3.15 -6.01 4.43
CA GLY A 190 4.20 -5.60 5.37
C GLY A 190 4.44 -6.62 6.47
N GLU A 191 5.09 -6.17 7.54
CA GLU A 191 5.51 -7.00 8.68
C GLU A 191 4.32 -7.71 9.33
N HIS A 192 3.24 -6.96 9.53
CA HIS A 192 2.02 -7.44 10.17
C HIS A 192 1.33 -8.58 9.43
N GLY A 193 1.47 -8.66 8.10
CA GLY A 193 0.85 -9.72 7.28
C GLY A 193 1.38 -11.13 7.58
N GLY A 194 2.48 -11.25 8.33
CA GLY A 194 3.04 -12.51 8.77
C GLY A 194 3.03 -12.71 10.28
N GLU A 195 2.37 -11.84 11.06
CA GLU A 195 2.26 -11.96 12.51
C GLU A 195 0.90 -12.60 12.87
N PRO A 196 0.88 -13.75 13.58
CA PRO A 196 -0.34 -14.53 13.75
C PRO A 196 -1.56 -13.77 14.29
N SER A 197 -1.38 -12.91 15.30
CA SER A 197 -2.51 -12.18 15.90
C SER A 197 -3.05 -11.09 14.97
N SER A 198 -2.17 -10.45 14.20
CA SER A 198 -2.49 -9.49 13.15
C SER A 198 -3.20 -10.14 11.97
N VAL A 199 -2.78 -11.35 11.56
CA VAL A 199 -3.47 -12.15 10.53
C VAL A 199 -4.87 -12.53 10.99
N LYS A 200 -5.04 -12.97 12.25
CA LYS A 200 -6.35 -13.25 12.84
C LYS A 200 -7.23 -12.00 12.89
N PHE A 201 -6.67 -10.83 13.20
CA PHE A 201 -7.38 -9.56 13.13
C PHE A 201 -7.83 -9.24 11.69
N CYS A 202 -6.96 -9.38 10.70
CA CYS A 202 -7.29 -9.16 9.29
C CYS A 202 -8.44 -10.06 8.83
N HIS A 203 -8.47 -11.33 9.28
CA HIS A 203 -9.59 -12.25 9.06
C HIS A 203 -10.89 -11.72 9.65
N LYS A 204 -10.89 -11.29 10.93
CA LYS A 204 -12.07 -10.73 11.62
C LYS A 204 -12.63 -9.48 10.94
N VAL A 205 -11.76 -8.60 10.43
CA VAL A 205 -12.17 -7.40 9.68
C VAL A 205 -12.66 -7.76 8.26
N GLY A 206 -12.47 -9.01 7.84
CA GLY A 206 -12.98 -9.56 6.59
C GLY A 206 -12.07 -9.29 5.40
N MET A 207 -10.75 -9.13 5.58
CA MET A 207 -9.83 -8.96 4.45
C MET A 207 -9.79 -10.21 3.55
N ASN A 208 -9.54 -10.01 2.26
CA ASN A 208 -9.44 -11.07 1.26
C ASN A 208 -8.10 -11.82 1.33
N TYR A 209 -7.02 -11.14 1.71
CA TYR A 209 -5.68 -11.74 1.78
C TYR A 209 -4.76 -11.01 2.77
N VAL A 210 -3.70 -11.71 3.16
CA VAL A 210 -2.53 -11.14 3.86
C VAL A 210 -1.30 -11.40 2.99
N SER A 211 -0.39 -10.43 2.93
CA SER A 211 0.87 -10.53 2.16
C SER A 211 2.06 -10.27 3.06
N CYS A 212 3.03 -11.19 3.04
CA CYS A 212 4.19 -11.18 3.93
C CYS A 212 5.45 -11.70 3.22
N SER A 213 6.60 -11.58 3.88
CA SER A 213 7.87 -12.08 3.34
C SER A 213 7.81 -13.60 3.11
N PRO A 214 8.57 -14.14 2.13
CA PRO A 214 8.46 -15.55 1.73
C PRO A 214 8.55 -16.56 2.89
N PHE A 215 9.47 -16.33 3.83
CA PHE A 215 9.67 -17.21 4.98
C PHE A 215 8.52 -17.16 6.01
N ARG A 216 7.70 -16.11 6.00
CA ARG A 216 6.54 -15.96 6.89
C ARG A 216 5.25 -16.50 6.26
N VAL A 217 5.25 -16.91 4.99
CA VAL A 217 4.08 -17.48 4.31
C VAL A 217 3.51 -18.70 5.06
N PRO A 218 4.31 -19.68 5.53
CA PRO A 218 3.77 -20.80 6.30
C PRO A 218 3.07 -20.37 7.60
N ILE A 219 3.63 -19.37 8.29
CA ILE A 219 3.06 -18.82 9.53
C ILE A 219 1.71 -18.14 9.24
N ALA A 220 1.66 -17.30 8.20
CA ALA A 220 0.42 -16.62 7.79
C ALA A 220 -0.68 -17.61 7.40
N ARG A 221 -0.34 -18.68 6.66
CA ARG A 221 -1.29 -19.74 6.28
C ARG A 221 -1.85 -20.47 7.50
N LEU A 222 -0.98 -20.84 8.46
CA LEU A 222 -1.41 -21.50 9.69
C LEU A 222 -2.31 -20.59 10.53
N ALA A 223 -1.91 -19.32 10.71
CA ALA A 223 -2.69 -18.35 11.47
C ALA A 223 -4.06 -18.07 10.84
N ALA A 224 -4.14 -17.95 9.50
CA ALA A 224 -5.39 -17.77 8.79
C ALA A 224 -6.31 -19.00 8.93
N ALA A 225 -5.77 -20.22 8.85
CA ALA A 225 -6.54 -21.43 9.08
C ALA A 225 -7.08 -21.52 10.52
N GLN A 226 -6.27 -21.15 11.51
CA GLN A 226 -6.71 -21.07 12.90
C GLN A 226 -7.83 -20.02 13.08
N ALA A 227 -7.69 -18.84 12.47
CA ALA A 227 -8.71 -17.79 12.52
C ALA A 227 -10.07 -18.29 12.01
N ALA A 228 -10.08 -18.97 10.85
CA ALA A 228 -11.28 -19.52 10.25
C ALA A 228 -11.90 -20.70 11.03
N ILE A 229 -11.12 -21.41 11.84
CA ILE A 229 -11.62 -22.47 12.74
C ILE A 229 -12.21 -21.86 14.01
N GLU A 230 -11.56 -20.85 14.59
CA GLU A 230 -11.97 -20.19 15.83
C GLU A 230 -13.26 -19.34 15.68
N GLU A 231 -13.60 -18.93 14.46
CA GLU A 231 -14.84 -18.19 14.17
C GLU A 231 -16.09 -19.08 14.08
N LYS A 232 -15.93 -20.40 13.96
CA LYS A 232 -17.04 -21.37 13.91
C LYS A 232 -17.53 -21.73 15.30
#